data_AF-A0A225UID9-F1
#
_entry.id   AF-A0A225UID9-F1
#
_cell.length_a   1.000
_cell.length_b   1.000
_cell.length_c   1.000
_cell.angle_alpha   90.00
_cell.angle_beta   90.00
_cell.angle_gamma   90.00
#
_symmetry.space_group_name_H-M   'P 1'
#
loop_
_entity.id
_entity.type
_entity.pdbx_description
1 polymer ?
#
loop_
_entity_poly.entity_id
_entity_poly.type
_entity_poly.pdbx_seq_one_letter_code
_entity_poly.pdbx_strand_id
1 'polypeptide(L)'
;MKLHWDRVDDNHIKAYVKLGKRLRKVLLPIFEDLQFRLAFRLLPVRSRFWFLEHANPGIRKCVSNGCNAIESEQHLFFDCTLASSLWRHVLGIVRKLRVRDVWTDHEAIVADVWHVLRSVTLHFVWSDRNRCLFDGRQPTPTLAALQVVLTTFAAHIRYFQRRLYSPDEQNLLRDVLKRLDAQSCLGEFVDRHPGITGIRTSA
;
A
#
# COMPACT_ATOMS: atom_id res chain seq x y z
N MET A 1 17.43 -3.46 29.71
CA MET A 1 17.19 -2.94 28.36
C MET A 1 18.10 -3.70 27.39
N LYS A 2 17.59 -4.70 26.65
CA LYS A 2 18.41 -5.42 25.65
C LYS A 2 18.62 -4.48 24.47
N LEU A 3 19.81 -3.88 24.38
CA LEU A 3 20.23 -2.96 23.31
C LEU A 3 20.70 -3.67 22.04
N HIS A 4 20.75 -5.00 22.03
CA HIS A 4 21.08 -5.80 20.86
C HIS A 4 19.83 -6.52 20.37
N TRP A 5 19.48 -6.25 19.11
CA TRP A 5 18.66 -7.15 18.31
C TRP A 5 19.28 -8.54 18.38
N ASP A 6 18.45 -9.58 18.53
CA ASP A 6 18.93 -10.96 18.38
C ASP A 6 19.71 -11.06 17.06
N ARG A 7 20.86 -11.74 17.10
CA ARG A 7 21.75 -11.87 15.93
C ARG A 7 20.90 -12.36 14.75
N VAL A 8 20.86 -11.56 13.68
CA VAL A 8 20.25 -11.97 12.42
C VAL A 8 20.99 -13.22 11.95
N ASP A 9 20.30 -14.35 11.95
CA ASP A 9 20.85 -15.63 11.49
C ASP A 9 20.64 -15.82 9.98
N ASP A 10 21.27 -16.86 9.43
CA ASP A 10 21.17 -17.20 8.02
C ASP A 10 19.73 -17.47 7.56
N ASN A 11 18.85 -17.93 8.45
CA ASN A 11 17.45 -18.21 8.12
C ASN A 11 16.66 -16.93 7.93
N HIS A 12 16.90 -15.92 8.78
CA HIS A 12 16.31 -14.59 8.62
C HIS A 12 16.75 -13.95 7.29
N ILE A 13 18.03 -14.08 6.94
CA ILE A 13 18.55 -13.58 5.65
C ILE A 13 17.87 -14.30 4.48
N LYS A 14 17.80 -15.64 4.51
CA LYS A 14 17.13 -16.43 3.47
C LYS A 14 15.65 -16.07 3.32
N ALA A 15 14.94 -15.90 4.43
CA ALA A 15 13.54 -15.50 4.42
C ALA A 15 13.35 -14.11 3.81
N TYR A 16 14.19 -13.14 4.19
CA TYR A 16 14.16 -11.80 3.63
C TYR A 16 14.46 -11.78 2.13
N VAL A 17 15.48 -12.52 1.69
CA VAL A 17 15.82 -12.66 0.26
C VAL A 17 14.69 -13.32 -0.52
N LYS A 18 14.06 -14.37 0.03
CA LYS A 18 12.90 -15.04 -0.57
C LYS A 18 11.72 -14.08 -0.71
N LEU A 19 11.42 -13.31 0.33
CA LEU A 19 10.38 -12.28 0.31
C LEU A 19 10.69 -11.20 -0.74
N GLY A 20 11.90 -10.66 -0.77
CA GLY A 20 12.30 -9.66 -1.77
C GLY A 20 12.18 -10.19 -3.21
N LYS A 21 12.58 -11.45 -3.46
CA LYS A 21 12.39 -12.10 -4.77
C LYS A 21 10.91 -12.26 -5.13
N ARG A 22 10.02 -12.55 -4.17
CA ARG A 22 8.57 -12.61 -4.41
C ARG A 22 8.01 -11.22 -4.69
N LEU A 23 8.34 -10.22 -3.87
CA LEU A 23 7.86 -8.84 -4.02
C LEU A 23 8.22 -8.24 -5.38
N ARG A 24 9.42 -8.51 -5.91
CA ARG A 24 9.82 -8.10 -7.27
C ARG A 24 8.96 -8.67 -8.40
N LYS A 25 8.28 -9.80 -8.16
CA LYS A 25 7.33 -10.38 -9.12
C LYS A 25 5.91 -9.84 -8.93
N VAL A 26 5.58 -9.43 -7.71
CA VAL A 26 4.23 -9.07 -7.27
C VAL A 26 3.97 -7.57 -7.40
N LEU A 27 5.01 -6.74 -7.23
CA LEU A 27 4.94 -5.28 -7.21
C LEU A 27 5.66 -4.67 -8.39
N LEU A 28 5.17 -3.50 -8.82
CA LEU A 28 5.91 -2.65 -9.75
C LEU A 28 7.20 -2.12 -9.09
N PRO A 29 8.30 -1.93 -9.85
CA PRO A 29 9.57 -1.44 -9.30
C PRO A 29 9.44 -0.13 -8.51
N ILE A 30 8.54 0.78 -8.93
CA ILE A 30 8.29 2.06 -8.25
C ILE A 30 7.75 1.87 -6.81
N PHE A 31 7.01 0.79 -6.55
CA PHE A 31 6.49 0.48 -5.22
C PHE A 31 7.55 -0.15 -4.33
N GLU A 32 8.47 -0.93 -4.91
CA GLU A 32 9.62 -1.47 -4.19
C GLU A 32 10.60 -0.34 -3.83
N ASP A 33 10.90 0.57 -4.77
CA ASP A 33 11.76 1.74 -4.54
C ASP A 33 11.23 2.63 -3.40
N LEU A 34 9.93 2.93 -3.38
CA LEU A 34 9.33 3.70 -2.29
C LEU A 34 9.48 2.99 -0.93
N GLN A 35 9.21 1.69 -0.87
CA GLN A 35 9.34 0.92 0.37
C GLN A 35 10.79 0.85 0.84
N PHE A 36 11.73 0.69 -0.09
CA PHE A 36 13.15 0.75 0.20
C PHE A 36 13.51 2.11 0.79
N ARG A 37 13.12 3.22 0.14
CA ARG A 37 13.40 4.56 0.66
C ARG A 37 12.77 4.79 2.02
N LEU A 38 11.56 4.29 2.27
CA LEU A 38 10.93 4.39 3.60
C LEU A 38 11.70 3.59 4.66
N ALA A 39 12.09 2.34 4.36
CA ALA A 39 12.81 1.47 5.28
C ALA A 39 14.18 2.05 5.69
N PHE A 40 14.88 2.68 4.75
CA PHE A 40 16.18 3.29 4.98
C PHE A 40 16.10 4.79 5.35
N ARG A 41 14.90 5.33 5.59
CA ARG A 41 14.68 6.75 5.86
C ARG A 41 15.38 7.65 4.83
N LEU A 42 15.18 7.36 3.55
CA LEU A 42 15.73 8.13 2.42
C LEU A 42 14.69 9.07 1.82
N LEU A 43 13.46 9.07 2.32
CA LEU A 43 12.43 9.96 1.81
C LEU A 43 12.66 11.41 2.25
N PRO A 44 12.51 12.39 1.33
CA PRO A 44 12.63 13.82 1.63
C PRO A 44 11.34 14.37 2.27
N VAL A 45 11.01 13.87 3.47
CA VAL A 45 9.93 14.44 4.29
C VAL A 45 10.33 15.79 4.87
N ARG A 46 9.35 16.68 5.08
CA ARG A 46 9.64 18.09 5.38
C ARG A 46 10.36 18.31 6.70
N SER A 47 10.21 17.41 7.68
CA SER A 47 10.93 17.48 8.95
C SER A 47 12.46 17.55 8.81
N ARG A 48 13.02 17.06 7.69
CA ARG A 48 14.45 17.01 7.40
C ARG A 48 15.05 18.34 6.96
N PHE A 49 14.23 19.27 6.47
CA PHE A 49 14.68 20.56 5.97
C PHE A 49 14.67 21.64 7.06
N TRP A 50 14.98 21.26 8.30
CA TRP A 50 15.00 22.18 9.45
C TRP A 50 15.97 23.35 9.25
N PHE A 51 17.07 23.13 8.55
CA PHE A 51 18.07 24.15 8.24
C PHE A 51 17.52 25.30 7.35
N LEU A 52 16.36 25.12 6.72
CA LEU A 52 15.70 26.15 5.90
C LEU A 52 14.63 26.95 6.67
N GLU A 53 14.41 26.70 7.97
CA GLU A 53 13.36 27.38 8.76
C GLU A 53 13.54 28.92 8.78
N HIS A 54 14.77 29.41 8.75
CA HIS A 54 15.07 30.84 8.74
C HIS A 54 14.51 31.55 7.49
N ALA A 55 14.53 30.88 6.33
CA ALA A 55 14.04 31.42 5.07
C ALA A 55 12.55 31.11 4.85
N ASN A 56 12.08 29.98 5.38
CA ASN A 56 10.69 29.57 5.32
C ASN A 56 10.27 28.93 6.66
N PRO A 57 9.63 29.69 7.56
CA PRO A 57 9.18 29.17 8.86
C PRO A 57 8.19 28.00 8.77
N GLY A 58 7.51 27.84 7.62
CA GLY A 58 6.61 26.73 7.34
C GLY A 58 7.28 25.53 6.68
N ILE A 59 8.60 25.53 6.46
CA ILE A 59 9.27 24.54 5.61
C ILE A 59 9.12 23.10 6.11
N ARG A 60 8.97 22.90 7.42
CA ARG A 60 8.81 21.57 8.05
C ARG A 60 7.36 21.14 8.23
N LYS A 61 6.40 22.07 8.13
CA LYS A 61 4.98 21.80 8.35
C LYS A 61 4.43 20.91 7.23
N CYS A 62 3.39 20.14 7.52
CA CYS A 62 2.65 19.37 6.54
C CYS A 62 2.18 20.26 5.39
N VAL A 63 2.19 19.69 4.18
CA VAL A 63 1.74 20.38 2.96
C VAL A 63 0.21 20.51 2.90
N SER A 64 -0.51 19.67 3.65
CA SER A 64 -1.96 19.68 3.66
C SER A 64 -2.49 20.98 4.30
N ASN A 65 -3.36 21.67 3.58
CA ASN A 65 -4.01 22.89 4.06
C ASN A 65 -4.71 22.66 5.40
N GLY A 66 -4.43 23.53 6.37
CA GLY A 66 -4.96 23.43 7.73
C GLY A 66 -4.23 22.45 8.65
N CYS A 67 -3.26 21.67 8.15
CA CYS A 67 -2.42 20.82 8.98
C CYS A 67 -1.14 21.54 9.41
N ASN A 68 -1.01 21.84 10.71
CA ASN A 68 0.17 22.50 11.28
C ASN A 68 1.22 21.53 11.84
N ALA A 69 1.02 20.21 11.73
CA ALA A 69 1.96 19.22 12.23
C ALA A 69 3.28 19.26 11.45
N ILE A 70 4.37 18.87 12.10
CA ILE A 70 5.65 18.62 11.41
C ILE A 70 5.51 17.36 10.55
N GLU A 71 5.84 17.45 9.27
CA GLU A 71 5.75 16.31 8.35
C GLU A 71 6.92 15.33 8.59
N SER A 72 6.68 14.34 9.43
CA SER A 72 7.50 13.13 9.54
C SER A 72 6.98 12.04 8.59
N GLU A 73 7.73 10.94 8.43
CA GLU A 73 7.26 9.75 7.70
C GLU A 73 5.99 9.19 8.35
N GLN A 74 5.96 9.11 9.68
CA GLN A 74 4.79 8.66 10.45
C GLN A 74 3.57 9.56 10.18
N HIS A 75 3.75 10.88 10.26
CA HIS A 75 2.67 11.82 10.00
C HIS A 75 2.16 11.70 8.56
N LEU A 76 3.08 11.70 7.59
CA LEU A 76 2.76 11.62 6.17
C LEU A 76 1.97 10.35 5.84
N PHE A 77 2.47 9.19 6.27
CA PHE A 77 1.93 7.91 5.84
C PHE A 77 0.76 7.40 6.69
N PHE A 78 0.57 7.90 7.91
CA PHE A 78 -0.42 7.30 8.82
C PHE A 78 -1.30 8.33 9.55
N ASP A 79 -0.74 9.43 10.04
CA ASP A 79 -1.49 10.29 10.96
C ASP A 79 -2.25 11.43 10.27
N CYS A 80 -1.77 11.92 9.12
CA CYS A 80 -2.41 13.00 8.38
C CYS A 80 -3.84 12.63 7.97
N THR A 81 -4.76 13.59 7.89
CA THR A 81 -6.20 13.37 7.69
C THR A 81 -6.53 12.45 6.51
N LEU A 82 -5.88 12.67 5.36
CA LEU A 82 -6.05 11.81 4.18
C LEU A 82 -5.54 10.40 4.45
N ALA A 83 -4.31 10.27 4.95
CA ALA A 83 -3.65 9.00 5.18
C ALA A 83 -4.41 8.15 6.21
N SER A 84 -4.73 8.71 7.37
CA SER A 84 -5.49 8.05 8.44
C SER A 84 -6.86 7.59 7.95
N SER A 85 -7.56 8.41 7.17
CA SER A 85 -8.87 8.06 6.63
C SER A 85 -8.78 6.96 5.57
N LEU A 86 -7.79 7.03 4.69
CA LEU A 86 -7.55 6.00 3.68
C LEU A 86 -7.18 4.66 4.33
N TRP A 87 -6.30 4.66 5.33
CA TRP A 87 -5.95 3.45 6.08
C TRP A 87 -7.13 2.86 6.83
N ARG A 88 -8.08 3.66 7.31
CA ARG A 88 -9.31 3.14 7.93
C ARG A 88 -10.09 2.24 6.97
N HIS A 89 -10.22 2.64 5.70
CA HIS A 89 -10.85 1.83 4.67
C HIS A 89 -10.02 0.60 4.31
N VAL A 90 -8.71 0.79 4.05
CA VAL A 90 -7.79 -0.30 3.66
C VAL A 90 -7.69 -1.37 4.75
N LEU A 91 -7.52 -0.98 6.01
CA LEU A 91 -7.49 -1.91 7.13
C LEU A 91 -8.86 -2.59 7.36
N GLY A 92 -9.96 -1.94 6.97
CA GLY A 92 -11.28 -2.56 6.92
C GLY A 92 -11.34 -3.76 5.96
N ILE A 93 -10.64 -3.69 4.83
CA ILE A 93 -10.48 -4.81 3.88
C ILE A 93 -9.62 -5.91 4.52
N VAL A 94 -8.49 -5.55 5.11
CA VAL A 94 -7.47 -6.50 5.61
C VAL A 94 -7.89 -7.21 6.89
N ARG A 95 -8.62 -6.55 7.80
CA ARG A 95 -9.16 -7.20 9.00
C ARG A 95 -10.05 -8.40 8.65
N LYS A 96 -10.63 -8.40 7.46
CA LYS A 96 -11.47 -9.48 6.92
C LYS A 96 -10.66 -10.56 6.22
N LEU A 97 -9.38 -10.30 5.91
CA LEU A 97 -8.38 -11.28 5.48
C LEU A 97 -7.71 -12.03 6.66
N ARG A 98 -8.23 -11.95 7.89
CA ARG A 98 -7.69 -12.74 9.01
C ARG A 98 -7.73 -14.22 8.65
N VAL A 99 -6.56 -14.76 8.32
CA VAL A 99 -6.25 -16.17 8.14
C VAL A 99 -6.61 -16.88 9.44
N ARG A 100 -7.84 -17.40 9.53
CA ARG A 100 -8.18 -18.43 10.53
C ARG A 100 -7.41 -19.70 10.14
N ASP A 101 -7.20 -20.63 11.08
CA ASP A 101 -6.40 -21.86 10.87
C ASP A 101 -6.80 -22.69 9.63
N VAL A 102 -7.99 -22.45 9.07
CA VAL A 102 -8.53 -23.05 7.83
C VAL A 102 -7.85 -22.55 6.53
N TRP A 103 -6.83 -21.68 6.60
CA TRP A 103 -6.31 -20.95 5.44
C TRP A 103 -4.79 -21.06 5.21
N THR A 104 -4.12 -22.04 5.83
CA THR A 104 -2.69 -22.33 5.57
C THR A 104 -2.38 -22.40 4.07
N ASP A 105 -3.29 -23.00 3.29
CA ASP A 105 -3.09 -23.15 1.83
C ASP A 105 -3.18 -21.82 1.04
N HIS A 106 -3.76 -20.76 1.62
CA HIS A 106 -3.93 -19.47 0.95
C HIS A 106 -2.99 -18.39 1.49
N GLU A 107 -2.13 -18.71 2.47
CA GLU A 107 -1.28 -17.75 3.16
C GLU A 107 -0.45 -16.90 2.18
N ALA A 108 0.16 -17.55 1.18
CA ALA A 108 0.97 -16.87 0.17
C ALA A 108 0.14 -15.88 -0.69
N ILE A 109 -1.08 -16.26 -1.05
CA ILE A 109 -1.98 -15.43 -1.87
C ILE A 109 -2.50 -14.25 -1.07
N VAL A 110 -2.89 -14.48 0.19
CA VAL A 110 -3.30 -13.41 1.10
C VAL A 110 -2.16 -12.43 1.36
N ALA A 111 -0.94 -12.94 1.55
CA ALA A 111 0.25 -12.12 1.71
C ALA A 111 0.51 -11.25 0.48
N ASP A 112 0.47 -11.81 -0.73
CA ASP A 112 0.64 -11.04 -1.96
C ASP A 112 -0.42 -9.95 -2.13
N VAL A 113 -1.70 -10.29 -1.93
CA VAL A 113 -2.83 -9.34 -1.99
C VAL A 113 -2.63 -8.19 -1.01
N TRP A 114 -2.23 -8.51 0.23
CA TRP A 114 -1.92 -7.52 1.24
C TRP A 114 -0.74 -6.64 0.84
N HIS A 115 0.36 -7.23 0.35
CA HIS A 115 1.53 -6.50 -0.08
C HIS A 115 1.21 -5.52 -1.19
N VAL A 116 0.39 -5.89 -2.18
CA VAL A 116 -0.07 -4.96 -3.22
C VAL A 116 -0.88 -3.83 -2.59
N LEU A 117 -1.92 -4.15 -1.82
CA LEU A 117 -2.83 -3.14 -1.29
C LEU A 117 -2.08 -2.11 -0.41
N ARG A 118 -1.17 -2.60 0.44
CA ARG A 118 -0.28 -1.76 1.25
C ARG A 118 0.59 -0.86 0.37
N SER A 119 1.26 -1.45 -0.63
CA SER A 119 2.24 -0.73 -1.46
C SER A 119 1.60 0.32 -2.34
N VAL A 120 0.44 0.01 -2.93
CA VAL A 120 -0.36 0.97 -3.71
C VAL A 120 -0.84 2.12 -2.84
N THR A 121 -1.29 1.84 -1.61
CA THR A 121 -1.74 2.87 -0.65
C THR A 121 -0.60 3.81 -0.27
N LEU A 122 0.56 3.27 0.11
CA LEU A 122 1.76 4.06 0.43
C LEU A 122 2.18 4.92 -0.77
N HIS A 123 2.24 4.32 -1.96
CA HIS A 123 2.61 5.04 -3.18
C HIS A 123 1.64 6.16 -3.52
N PHE A 124 0.33 5.93 -3.36
CA PHE A 124 -0.66 6.96 -3.56
C PHE A 124 -0.43 8.14 -2.61
N VAL A 125 -0.30 7.89 -1.31
CA VAL A 125 -0.09 8.94 -0.29
C VAL A 125 1.17 9.74 -0.58
N TRP A 126 2.29 9.08 -0.89
CA TRP A 126 3.53 9.73 -1.27
C TRP A 126 3.37 10.63 -2.51
N SER A 127 2.73 10.08 -3.55
CA SER A 127 2.51 10.77 -4.82
C SER A 127 1.57 11.96 -4.66
N ASP A 128 0.51 11.82 -3.86
CA ASP A 128 -0.45 12.89 -3.59
C ASP A 128 0.19 14.05 -2.84
N ARG A 129 1.00 13.74 -1.83
CA ARG A 129 1.80 14.76 -1.14
C ARG A 129 2.72 15.49 -2.10
N ASN A 130 3.40 14.78 -3.00
CA ASN A 130 4.31 15.42 -3.97
C ASN A 130 3.57 16.36 -4.92
N ARG A 131 2.38 15.98 -5.40
CA ARG A 131 1.53 16.87 -6.19
C ARG A 131 1.11 18.12 -5.39
N CYS A 132 0.77 17.95 -4.11
CA CYS A 132 0.46 19.12 -3.28
C CYS A 132 1.67 20.03 -3.10
N LEU A 133 2.86 19.44 -2.92
CA LEU A 133 4.08 20.18 -2.63
C LEU A 133 4.63 20.93 -3.84
N PHE A 134 4.75 20.23 -4.97
CA PHE A 134 5.47 20.74 -6.14
C PHE A 134 4.55 21.34 -7.20
N ASP A 135 3.31 20.84 -7.29
CA ASP A 135 2.34 21.30 -8.29
C ASP A 135 1.29 22.26 -7.69
N GLY A 136 1.36 22.54 -6.38
CA GLY A 136 0.40 23.39 -5.67
C GLY A 136 -1.03 22.84 -5.65
N ARG A 137 -1.21 21.53 -5.90
CA ARG A 137 -2.55 20.91 -5.91
C ARG A 137 -3.12 20.81 -4.50
N GLN A 138 -4.45 20.76 -4.43
CA GLN A 138 -5.13 20.39 -3.19
C GLN A 138 -5.04 18.87 -2.95
N PRO A 139 -5.02 18.42 -1.69
CA PRO A 139 -5.05 16.99 -1.35
C PRO A 139 -6.25 16.30 -1.98
N THR A 140 -6.04 15.09 -2.50
CA THR A 140 -7.14 14.33 -3.11
C THR A 140 -8.18 13.96 -2.04
N PRO A 141 -9.49 14.19 -2.26
CA PRO A 141 -10.53 13.75 -1.33
C PRO A 141 -10.47 12.23 -1.07
N THR A 142 -10.77 11.79 0.16
CA THR A 142 -10.56 10.39 0.59
C THR A 142 -11.26 9.36 -0.30
N LEU A 143 -12.49 9.62 -0.75
CA LEU A 143 -13.21 8.68 -1.62
C LEU A 143 -12.57 8.55 -3.01
N ALA A 144 -12.14 9.66 -3.60
CA ALA A 144 -11.42 9.65 -4.88
C ALA A 144 -10.05 8.96 -4.73
N ALA A 145 -9.34 9.23 -3.64
CA ALA A 145 -8.09 8.54 -3.30
C ALA A 145 -8.29 7.02 -3.20
N LEU A 146 -9.35 6.59 -2.51
CA LEU A 146 -9.69 5.17 -2.39
C LEU A 146 -9.99 4.53 -3.76
N GLN A 147 -10.72 5.22 -4.65
CA GLN A 147 -10.97 4.73 -6.01
C GLN A 147 -9.67 4.52 -6.81
N VAL A 148 -8.72 5.46 -6.72
CA VAL A 148 -7.41 5.32 -7.39
C VAL A 148 -6.62 4.14 -6.84
N VAL A 149 -6.61 3.98 -5.51
CA VAL A 149 -5.96 2.84 -4.84
C VAL A 149 -6.58 1.52 -5.28
N LEU A 150 -7.92 1.38 -5.23
CA LEU A 150 -8.61 0.15 -5.59
C LEU A 150 -8.50 -0.17 -7.08
N THR A 151 -8.50 0.84 -7.96
CA THR A 151 -8.28 0.65 -9.40
C THR A 151 -6.87 0.14 -9.69
N THR A 152 -5.86 0.72 -9.04
CA THR A 152 -4.46 0.30 -9.19
C THR A 152 -4.24 -1.10 -8.61
N PHE A 153 -4.86 -1.39 -7.46
CA PHE A 153 -4.90 -2.72 -6.87
C PHE A 153 -5.54 -3.75 -7.82
N ALA A 154 -6.72 -3.45 -8.39
CA ALA A 154 -7.39 -4.35 -9.33
C ALA A 154 -6.54 -4.62 -10.58
N ALA A 155 -5.75 -3.65 -11.04
CA ALA A 155 -4.80 -3.88 -12.12
C ALA A 155 -3.74 -4.95 -11.78
N HIS A 156 -3.25 -4.98 -10.54
CA HIS A 156 -2.32 -6.02 -10.07
C HIS A 156 -3.01 -7.39 -9.95
N ILE A 157 -4.25 -7.41 -9.46
CA ILE A 157 -5.04 -8.65 -9.41
C ILE A 157 -5.19 -9.27 -10.80
N ARG A 158 -5.50 -8.45 -11.81
CA ARG A 158 -5.55 -8.90 -13.21
C ARG A 158 -4.19 -9.37 -13.71
N TYR A 159 -3.10 -8.71 -13.32
CA TYR A 159 -1.75 -9.15 -13.66
C TYR A 159 -1.44 -10.53 -13.05
N PHE A 160 -1.83 -10.78 -11.80
CA PHE A 160 -1.64 -12.08 -11.16
C PHE A 160 -2.32 -13.18 -11.93
N GLN A 161 -3.60 -12.97 -12.27
CA GLN A 161 -4.39 -13.92 -13.04
C GLN A 161 -3.82 -14.18 -14.45
N ARG A 162 -3.25 -13.16 -15.11
CA ARG A 162 -2.78 -13.29 -16.51
C ARG A 162 -1.38 -13.87 -16.65
N ARG A 163 -0.48 -13.58 -15.70
CA ARG A 163 0.97 -13.71 -15.92
C ARG A 163 1.73 -14.32 -14.76
N LEU A 164 1.24 -14.24 -13.52
CA LEU A 164 2.02 -14.65 -12.35
C LEU A 164 1.58 -15.99 -11.78
N TYR A 165 0.27 -16.19 -11.64
CA TYR A 165 -0.30 -17.33 -10.91
C TYR A 165 -0.58 -18.51 -11.82
N SER A 166 -0.27 -19.72 -11.32
CA SER A 166 -0.71 -20.98 -11.90
C SER A 166 -2.24 -21.12 -11.86
N PRO A 167 -2.85 -22.05 -12.61
CA PRO A 167 -4.30 -22.29 -12.55
C PRO A 167 -4.81 -22.54 -11.11
N ASP A 168 -4.05 -23.25 -10.28
CA ASP A 168 -4.41 -23.50 -8.88
C ASP A 168 -4.33 -22.22 -8.05
N GLU A 169 -3.25 -21.45 -8.17
CA GLU A 169 -3.11 -20.15 -7.50
C GLU A 169 -4.20 -19.15 -7.94
N GLN A 170 -4.65 -19.22 -9.20
CA GLN A 170 -5.77 -18.43 -9.70
C GLN A 170 -7.09 -18.83 -9.04
N ASN A 171 -7.31 -20.12 -8.76
CA ASN A 171 -8.49 -20.60 -8.04
C ASN A 171 -8.49 -20.05 -6.60
N LEU A 172 -7.36 -20.20 -5.90
CA LEU A 172 -7.17 -19.67 -4.55
C LEU A 172 -7.38 -18.16 -4.50
N LEU A 173 -6.85 -17.41 -5.48
CA LEU A 173 -7.06 -15.97 -5.59
C LEU A 173 -8.54 -15.62 -5.78
N ARG A 174 -9.28 -16.36 -6.62
CA ARG A 174 -10.72 -16.12 -6.79
C ARG A 174 -11.49 -16.35 -5.49
N ASP A 175 -11.12 -17.34 -4.70
CA ASP A 175 -11.76 -17.59 -3.41
C ASP A 175 -11.45 -16.50 -2.38
N VAL A 176 -10.22 -15.97 -2.37
CA VAL A 176 -9.85 -14.79 -1.57
C VAL A 176 -10.69 -13.56 -2.00
N LEU A 177 -10.78 -13.29 -3.30
CA LEU A 177 -11.52 -12.13 -3.83
C LEU A 177 -13.01 -12.21 -3.53
N LYS A 178 -13.66 -13.36 -3.75
CA LYS A 178 -15.09 -13.55 -3.43
C LYS A 178 -15.42 -13.21 -1.98
N ARG A 179 -14.55 -13.57 -1.04
CA ARG A 179 -14.76 -13.28 0.39
C ARG A 179 -14.48 -11.82 0.73
N LEU A 180 -13.52 -11.19 0.05
CA LEU A 180 -13.30 -9.75 0.17
C LEU A 180 -14.50 -8.96 -0.35
N ASP A 181 -15.07 -9.36 -1.49
CA ASP A 181 -16.21 -8.71 -2.13
C ASP A 181 -17.45 -8.77 -1.24
N ALA A 182 -17.78 -9.95 -0.70
CA ALA A 182 -18.96 -10.15 0.13
C ALA A 182 -19.00 -9.30 1.41
N GLN A 183 -17.88 -8.72 1.84
CA GLN A 183 -17.78 -8.14 3.17
C GLN A 183 -17.03 -6.81 3.24
N SER A 184 -16.55 -6.19 2.16
CA SER A 184 -15.72 -4.97 2.31
C SER A 184 -16.10 -3.86 1.35
N CYS A 185 -15.50 -2.67 1.54
CA CYS A 185 -15.63 -1.58 0.56
C CYS A 185 -15.05 -1.96 -0.82
N LEU A 186 -14.28 -3.05 -0.92
CA LEU A 186 -13.92 -3.64 -2.22
C LEU A 186 -15.16 -4.18 -2.94
N GLY A 187 -16.10 -4.80 -2.22
CA GLY A 187 -17.37 -5.29 -2.78
C GLY A 187 -18.17 -4.18 -3.44
N GLU A 188 -18.46 -3.12 -2.68
CA GLU A 188 -19.16 -1.94 -3.24
C GLU A 188 -18.43 -1.31 -4.43
N PHE A 189 -17.09 -1.40 -4.46
CA PHE A 189 -16.29 -0.93 -5.59
C PHE A 189 -16.42 -1.86 -6.79
N VAL A 190 -16.35 -3.18 -6.60
CA VAL A 190 -16.52 -4.20 -7.64
C VAL A 190 -17.94 -4.18 -8.21
N ASP A 191 -18.96 -4.02 -7.37
CA ASP A 191 -20.36 -3.90 -7.79
C ASP A 191 -20.58 -2.68 -8.69
N ARG A 192 -19.93 -1.56 -8.36
CA ARG A 192 -19.93 -0.34 -9.18
C ARG A 192 -19.09 -0.46 -10.45
N HIS A 193 -18.17 -1.42 -10.52
CA HIS A 193 -17.26 -1.62 -11.65
C HIS A 193 -17.18 -3.11 -12.03
N PRO A 194 -18.25 -3.69 -12.59
CA PRO A 194 -18.29 -5.13 -12.86
C PRO A 194 -17.11 -5.60 -13.70
N GLY A 195 -16.47 -6.69 -13.26
CA GLY A 195 -15.32 -7.28 -13.95
C GLY A 195 -14.00 -6.52 -13.78
N ILE A 196 -13.92 -5.50 -12.91
CA ILE A 196 -12.67 -4.75 -12.70
C ILE A 196 -11.52 -5.62 -12.17
N THR A 197 -11.82 -6.67 -11.42
CA THR A 197 -10.84 -7.66 -10.91
C THR A 197 -10.69 -8.88 -11.81
N GLY A 198 -11.48 -8.99 -12.89
CA GLY A 198 -11.49 -10.13 -13.80
C GLY A 198 -10.63 -9.93 -15.05
N ILE A 199 -10.23 -11.04 -15.68
CA ILE A 199 -9.72 -11.03 -17.05
C ILE A 199 -10.93 -10.97 -17.97
N ARG A 200 -10.97 -9.98 -18.88
CA ARG A 200 -11.92 -9.99 -19.99
C ARG A 200 -11.55 -11.15 -20.90
N THR A 201 -12.38 -12.17 -20.97
CA THR A 201 -12.32 -13.14 -22.06
C THR A 201 -12.66 -12.39 -23.34
N SER A 202 -11.73 -12.41 -24.30
CA SER A 202 -12.05 -12.02 -25.68
C SER A 202 -13.18 -12.92 -26.15
N ALA A 203 -14.32 -12.32 -26.47
CA ALA A 203 -15.39 -12.96 -27.23
C ALA A 203 -14.89 -13.30 -28.64
#